data_AF-A0A4U0VDZ5-F1
#
_entry.id   AF-A0A4U0VDZ5-F1
#
_cell.length_a   1.000
_cell.length_b   1.000
_cell.length_c   1.000
_cell.angle_alpha   90.00
_cell.angle_beta   90.00
_cell.angle_gamma   90.00
#
_symmetry.space_group_name_H-M   'P 1'
#
loop_
_entity.id
_entity.type
_entity.pdbx_description
1 polymer ?
#
loop_
_entity_poly.entity_id
_entity_poly.type
_entity_poly.pdbx_seq_one_letter_code
_entity_poly.pdbx_strand_id
1 'polypeptide(L)'
;MREGRARRKGNGLKSDAERQRPKELLRFSLLLDGKLDTDAGQPSGLLHLTLRRLAEQWDLFDEADFPALVDIPLRLRLRLLSYMGYYGPLIDTTDLQALTSGDETLTHLDLAGLAGHGALTTKRLVKLFEASATMTSIAPDAVAESWDAEETLESILTPSLTAPRFNTLTHLSLSNPPPTASWRDLLALSKSVSRLTHLSLAYWPRPTLTPNLTTATVSSRHSPDVRAGGSHYYSTLDNDYAEAAALLRQLSHNLLCITWLDLEGCADWVPALGTLNAGAHSDIPHDDASGWSPANLPVITIFAHTWKKLTYIRCAQGWLPSLTGLRETDRSLAPDFKALLARQAHHFPPPLSSDLYEVDKRRGQMWLDVEQRLIATGHRINNIRRARSCRPVTMDFGWCQRAV
;
A
#
# COMPACT_ATOMS: atom_id res chain seq x y z
N MET A 1 -41.00 -17.66 -14.80
CA MET A 1 -40.22 -16.77 -13.90
C MET A 1 -38.76 -17.21 -13.93
N ARG A 2 -37.97 -16.61 -14.83
CA ARG A 2 -36.51 -16.78 -14.92
C ARG A 2 -35.96 -15.59 -15.70
N GLU A 3 -35.97 -14.43 -15.06
CA GLU A 3 -35.37 -13.17 -15.54
C GLU A 3 -34.64 -12.56 -14.34
N GLY A 4 -33.39 -12.11 -14.38
CA GLY A 4 -32.45 -11.99 -15.49
C GLY A 4 -31.03 -12.27 -15.01
N ARG A 5 -30.34 -13.18 -15.71
CA ARG A 5 -28.93 -13.54 -15.49
C ARG A 5 -28.02 -12.79 -16.45
N ALA A 6 -28.28 -11.50 -16.68
CA ALA A 6 -27.62 -10.73 -17.73
C ALA A 6 -26.71 -9.64 -17.16
N ARG A 7 -25.42 -9.71 -17.54
CA ARG A 7 -24.40 -8.62 -17.55
C ARG A 7 -23.42 -8.41 -16.38
N ARG A 8 -22.91 -9.46 -15.73
CA ARG A 8 -21.56 -9.38 -15.07
C ARG A 8 -20.42 -10.04 -15.88
N LYS A 9 -20.72 -10.93 -16.83
CA LYS A 9 -19.72 -11.88 -17.39
C LYS A 9 -18.79 -11.37 -18.50
N GLY A 10 -19.15 -10.35 -19.29
CA GLY A 10 -18.40 -10.04 -20.52
C GLY A 10 -17.06 -9.32 -20.30
N ASN A 11 -17.06 -8.23 -19.54
CA ASN A 11 -15.87 -7.42 -19.28
C ASN A 11 -15.14 -7.81 -17.97
N GLY A 12 -15.85 -8.40 -17.00
CA GLY A 12 -15.29 -8.79 -15.71
C GLY A 12 -14.25 -9.90 -15.78
N LEU A 13 -14.43 -10.87 -16.69
CA LEU A 13 -13.53 -12.02 -16.85
C LEU A 13 -12.14 -11.61 -17.37
N LYS A 14 -12.06 -10.64 -18.29
CA LYS A 14 -10.77 -10.11 -18.77
C LYS A 14 -10.06 -9.31 -17.68
N SER A 15 -10.80 -8.45 -16.96
CA SER A 15 -10.22 -7.67 -15.87
C SER A 15 -9.75 -8.52 -14.69
N ASP A 16 -10.38 -9.67 -14.42
CA ASP A 16 -9.93 -10.59 -13.37
C ASP A 16 -8.74 -11.45 -13.82
N ALA A 17 -8.63 -11.77 -15.12
CA ALA A 17 -7.46 -12.47 -15.67
C ALA A 17 -6.18 -11.62 -15.63
N GLU A 18 -6.30 -10.30 -15.81
CA GLU A 18 -5.18 -9.34 -15.75
C GLU A 18 -4.91 -8.82 -14.33
N ARG A 19 -5.70 -9.26 -13.35
CA ARG A 19 -5.61 -8.83 -11.95
C ARG A 19 -4.31 -9.34 -11.32
N GLN A 20 -3.56 -8.42 -10.73
CA GLN A 20 -2.40 -8.76 -9.92
C GLN A 20 -2.88 -9.32 -8.57
N ARG A 21 -2.72 -10.63 -8.39
CA ARG A 21 -3.07 -11.32 -7.14
C ARG A 21 -1.87 -11.33 -6.19
N PRO A 22 -2.09 -11.27 -4.87
CA PRO A 22 -1.03 -11.46 -3.88
C PRO A 22 -0.37 -12.82 -4.06
N LYS A 23 0.96 -12.91 -3.88
CA LYS A 23 1.69 -14.18 -3.98
C LYS A 23 1.36 -15.14 -2.84
N GLU A 24 1.03 -14.59 -1.69
CA GLU A 24 0.75 -15.31 -0.46
C GLU A 24 -0.60 -14.91 0.11
N LEU A 25 -1.37 -15.92 0.51
CA LEU A 25 -2.65 -15.75 1.17
C LEU A 25 -2.43 -15.24 2.60
N LEU A 26 -3.24 -14.26 3.03
CA LEU A 26 -3.17 -13.67 4.38
C LEU A 26 -1.82 -13.00 4.71
N ARG A 27 -1.03 -12.64 3.69
CA ARG A 27 0.29 -12.02 3.81
C ARG A 27 0.32 -10.89 4.83
N PHE A 28 -0.61 -9.93 4.74
CA PHE A 28 -0.64 -8.79 5.65
C PHE A 28 -0.75 -9.21 7.13
N SER A 29 -1.64 -10.15 7.44
CA SER A 29 -1.77 -10.67 8.82
C SER A 29 -0.54 -11.47 9.26
N LEU A 30 0.07 -12.26 8.36
CA LEU A 30 1.28 -13.02 8.65
C LEU A 30 2.49 -12.11 8.92
N LEU A 31 2.59 -10.98 8.23
CA LEU A 31 3.61 -9.96 8.48
C LEU A 31 3.46 -9.32 9.86
N LEU A 32 2.23 -8.95 10.23
CA LEU A 32 1.95 -8.33 11.53
C LEU A 32 2.23 -9.30 12.69
N ASP A 33 1.95 -10.58 12.49
CA ASP A 33 2.22 -11.63 13.47
C ASP A 33 3.69 -12.08 13.51
N GLY A 34 4.54 -11.60 12.58
CA GLY A 34 5.93 -12.07 12.44
C GLY A 34 6.05 -13.54 12.00
N LYS A 35 5.02 -14.07 11.34
CA LYS A 35 4.89 -15.50 10.97
C LYS A 35 5.17 -15.77 9.50
N LEU A 36 5.46 -14.75 8.69
CA LEU A 36 5.65 -14.91 7.25
C LEU A 36 6.80 -15.87 6.89
N ASP A 37 7.82 -15.96 7.75
CA ASP A 37 9.02 -16.79 7.54
C ASP A 37 8.99 -18.15 8.26
N THR A 38 7.91 -18.44 9.00
CA THR A 38 7.67 -19.82 9.43
C THR A 38 7.16 -20.62 8.24
N ASP A 39 7.62 -21.86 8.06
CA ASP A 39 6.98 -22.88 7.20
C ASP A 39 5.56 -23.22 7.70
N ALA A 40 4.79 -22.21 8.10
CA ALA A 40 3.35 -22.25 8.29
C ALA A 40 2.78 -22.54 6.91
N GLY A 41 2.74 -23.83 6.58
CA GLY A 41 2.17 -24.36 5.36
C GLY A 41 0.83 -23.69 5.10
N GLN A 42 0.53 -23.58 3.81
CA GLN A 42 -0.74 -23.10 3.28
C GLN A 42 -1.88 -23.43 4.25
N PRO A 43 -2.67 -22.45 4.70
CA PRO A 43 -3.58 -22.63 5.83
C PRO A 43 -4.39 -23.91 5.64
N SER A 44 -4.30 -24.84 6.58
CA SER A 44 -4.89 -26.18 6.46
C SER A 44 -6.13 -26.32 7.33
N GLY A 45 -7.04 -27.21 6.94
CA GLY A 45 -8.23 -27.57 7.72
C GLY A 45 -9.55 -27.05 7.17
N LEU A 46 -10.64 -27.37 7.85
CA LEU A 46 -12.00 -27.12 7.37
C LEU A 46 -12.27 -25.64 7.13
N LEU A 47 -11.84 -24.75 8.03
CA LEU A 47 -12.00 -23.30 7.87
C LEU A 47 -11.33 -22.78 6.60
N HIS A 48 -10.13 -23.28 6.26
CA HIS A 48 -9.49 -22.90 5.01
C HIS A 48 -10.30 -23.36 3.81
N LEU A 49 -10.71 -24.63 3.80
CA LEU A 49 -11.48 -25.20 2.69
C LEU A 49 -12.82 -24.47 2.52
N THR A 50 -13.52 -24.13 3.60
CA THR A 50 -14.78 -23.39 3.52
C THR A 50 -14.58 -21.98 3.00
N LEU A 51 -13.65 -21.19 3.55
CA LEU A 51 -13.37 -19.83 3.07
C LEU A 51 -12.87 -19.82 1.62
N ARG A 52 -12.04 -20.79 1.25
CA ARG A 52 -11.59 -20.97 -0.13
C ARG A 52 -12.75 -21.25 -1.07
N ARG A 53 -13.62 -22.21 -0.73
CA ARG A 53 -14.79 -22.53 -1.55
C ARG A 53 -15.78 -21.37 -1.64
N LEU A 54 -16.01 -20.65 -0.54
CA LEU A 54 -16.84 -19.45 -0.53
C LEU A 54 -16.27 -18.36 -1.44
N ALA A 55 -14.96 -18.13 -1.41
CA ALA A 55 -14.32 -17.15 -2.28
C ALA A 55 -14.36 -17.58 -3.77
N GLU A 56 -14.05 -18.84 -4.08
CA GLU A 56 -14.10 -19.38 -5.45
C GLU A 56 -15.52 -19.39 -6.04
N GLN A 57 -16.55 -19.46 -5.20
CA GLN A 57 -17.97 -19.49 -5.60
C GLN A 57 -18.71 -18.22 -5.20
N TRP A 58 -18.02 -17.09 -5.03
CA TRP A 58 -18.67 -15.84 -4.62
C TRP A 58 -19.77 -15.38 -5.58
N ASP A 59 -19.66 -15.73 -6.86
CA ASP A 59 -20.68 -15.47 -7.90
C ASP A 59 -22.06 -16.10 -7.60
N LEU A 60 -22.16 -16.97 -6.59
CA LEU A 60 -23.43 -17.55 -6.12
C LEU A 60 -24.16 -16.66 -5.12
N PHE A 61 -23.49 -15.66 -4.53
CA PHE A 61 -24.10 -14.72 -3.60
C PHE A 61 -24.65 -13.52 -4.38
N ASP A 62 -25.91 -13.19 -4.13
CA ASP A 62 -26.56 -11.97 -4.61
C ASP A 62 -26.85 -11.03 -3.43
N GLU A 63 -27.28 -9.79 -3.72
CA GLU A 63 -27.56 -8.78 -2.69
C GLU A 63 -28.60 -9.25 -1.64
N ALA A 64 -29.49 -10.18 -2.02
CA ALA A 64 -30.47 -10.78 -1.13
C ALA A 64 -29.83 -11.66 -0.03
N ASP A 65 -28.62 -12.17 -0.25
CA ASP A 65 -27.91 -13.03 0.70
C ASP A 65 -27.06 -12.23 1.70
N PHE A 66 -26.79 -10.96 1.41
CA PHE A 66 -25.94 -10.10 2.24
C PHE A 66 -26.42 -9.92 3.69
N PRO A 67 -27.74 -9.82 3.99
CA PRO A 67 -28.20 -9.77 5.37
C PRO A 67 -27.78 -10.98 6.19
N ALA A 68 -27.72 -12.19 5.60
CA ALA A 68 -27.30 -13.40 6.29
C ALA A 68 -25.81 -13.41 6.62
N LEU A 69 -24.99 -12.57 5.96
CA LEU A 69 -23.57 -12.44 6.30
C LEU A 69 -23.38 -11.74 7.65
N VAL A 70 -24.34 -10.93 8.12
CA VAL A 70 -24.23 -10.23 9.41
C VAL A 70 -24.13 -11.22 10.57
N ASP A 71 -24.75 -12.40 10.44
CA ASP A 71 -24.69 -13.47 11.44
C ASP A 71 -23.31 -14.14 11.54
N ILE A 72 -22.44 -13.93 10.53
CA ILE A 72 -21.08 -14.44 10.52
C ILE A 72 -20.17 -13.47 11.29
N PRO A 73 -19.36 -13.96 12.25
CA PRO A 73 -18.43 -13.12 13.01
C PRO A 73 -17.56 -12.26 12.08
N LEU A 74 -17.43 -10.97 12.38
CA LEU A 74 -16.69 -10.01 11.54
C LEU A 74 -15.28 -10.51 11.18
N ARG A 75 -14.58 -11.15 12.13
CA ARG A 75 -13.24 -11.73 11.89
C ARG A 75 -13.23 -12.71 10.70
N LEU A 76 -14.26 -13.55 10.55
CA LEU A 76 -14.34 -14.51 9.45
C LEU A 76 -14.71 -13.83 8.13
N ARG A 77 -15.57 -12.81 8.16
CA ARG A 77 -15.89 -11.99 6.98
C ARG A 77 -14.70 -11.20 6.47
N LEU A 78 -13.94 -10.58 7.37
CA LEU A 78 -12.69 -9.89 7.02
C LEU A 78 -11.63 -10.87 6.52
N ARG A 79 -11.57 -12.08 7.07
CA ARG A 79 -10.69 -13.14 6.55
C ARG A 79 -11.13 -13.60 5.16
N LEU A 80 -12.43 -13.68 4.91
CA LEU A 80 -12.99 -14.00 3.60
C LEU A 80 -12.55 -12.97 2.56
N LEU A 81 -12.53 -11.66 2.88
CA LEU A 81 -11.99 -10.62 1.98
C LEU A 81 -10.57 -10.94 1.51
N SER A 82 -9.66 -11.35 2.40
CA SER A 82 -8.31 -11.77 1.99
C SER A 82 -8.32 -13.00 1.08
N TYR A 83 -9.25 -13.95 1.29
CA TYR A 83 -9.43 -15.10 0.40
C TYR A 83 -10.01 -14.69 -0.96
N MET A 84 -10.89 -13.69 -1.01
CA MET A 84 -11.38 -13.11 -2.27
C MET A 84 -10.28 -12.35 -3.02
N GLY A 85 -9.36 -11.73 -2.29
CA GLY A 85 -8.09 -11.21 -2.79
C GLY A 85 -7.27 -12.23 -3.58
N TYR A 86 -7.25 -13.47 -3.09
CA TYR A 86 -6.34 -14.52 -3.56
C TYR A 86 -7.00 -15.54 -4.51
N TYR A 87 -8.17 -16.08 -4.16
CA TYR A 87 -8.89 -17.11 -4.92
C TYR A 87 -10.14 -16.59 -5.63
N GLY A 88 -10.83 -15.60 -5.05
CA GLY A 88 -12.15 -15.18 -5.51
C GLY A 88 -12.15 -14.23 -6.72
N PRO A 89 -13.34 -13.87 -7.20
CA PRO A 89 -13.53 -12.89 -8.28
C PRO A 89 -13.28 -11.45 -7.78
N LEU A 90 -13.40 -10.49 -8.70
CA LEU A 90 -13.46 -9.07 -8.36
C LEU A 90 -14.76 -8.75 -7.62
N ILE A 91 -14.67 -7.89 -6.62
CA ILE A 91 -15.81 -7.41 -5.83
C ILE A 91 -16.12 -5.96 -6.15
N ASP A 92 -17.32 -5.53 -5.77
CA ASP A 92 -17.70 -4.13 -5.79
C ASP A 92 -17.85 -3.54 -4.37
N THR A 93 -18.36 -2.31 -4.32
CA THR A 93 -18.55 -1.58 -3.06
C THR A 93 -19.64 -2.17 -2.18
N THR A 94 -20.65 -2.81 -2.77
CA THR A 94 -21.77 -3.42 -2.05
C THR A 94 -21.32 -4.70 -1.35
N ASP A 95 -20.54 -5.54 -2.04
CA ASP A 95 -19.89 -6.71 -1.46
C ASP A 95 -19.03 -6.32 -0.25
N LEU A 96 -18.20 -5.28 -0.40
CA LEU A 96 -17.36 -4.79 0.69
C LEU A 96 -18.18 -4.28 1.87
N GLN A 97 -19.26 -3.54 1.62
CA GLN A 97 -20.16 -3.07 2.69
C GLN A 97 -20.83 -4.24 3.40
N ALA A 98 -21.29 -5.27 2.68
CA ALA A 98 -21.89 -6.47 3.27
C ALA A 98 -20.90 -7.24 4.15
N LEU A 99 -19.66 -7.40 3.69
CA LEU A 99 -18.61 -8.08 4.45
C LEU A 99 -18.07 -7.27 5.63
N THR A 100 -18.30 -5.96 5.64
CA THR A 100 -17.86 -5.07 6.72
C THR A 100 -18.99 -4.58 7.62
N SER A 101 -20.26 -4.84 7.33
CA SER A 101 -21.43 -4.37 8.09
C SER A 101 -21.49 -4.91 9.54
N GLY A 102 -22.41 -4.38 10.34
CA GLY A 102 -22.64 -4.76 11.74
C GLY A 102 -22.00 -3.81 12.76
N ASP A 103 -22.09 -4.16 14.04
CA ASP A 103 -21.71 -3.27 15.15
C ASP A 103 -20.28 -3.54 15.69
N GLU A 104 -19.69 -4.68 15.35
CA GLU A 104 -18.34 -5.07 15.79
C GLU A 104 -17.27 -4.09 15.29
N THR A 105 -16.38 -3.58 16.15
CA THR A 105 -15.37 -2.59 15.73
C THR A 105 -14.41 -3.08 14.65
N LEU A 106 -14.25 -2.29 13.59
CA LEU A 106 -13.43 -2.64 12.42
C LEU A 106 -12.03 -2.00 12.54
N THR A 107 -11.09 -2.78 13.05
CA THR A 107 -9.71 -2.33 13.31
C THR A 107 -8.72 -2.71 12.20
N HIS A 108 -8.97 -3.81 11.49
CA HIS A 108 -8.10 -4.36 10.45
C HIS A 108 -8.87 -4.56 9.16
N LEU A 109 -8.29 -4.17 8.03
CA LEU A 109 -8.87 -4.35 6.72
C LEU A 109 -7.79 -4.69 5.68
N ASP A 110 -7.90 -5.86 5.09
CA ASP A 110 -7.00 -6.32 4.04
C ASP A 110 -7.73 -6.38 2.70
N LEU A 111 -7.38 -5.47 1.80
CA LEU A 111 -7.90 -5.39 0.44
C LEU A 111 -6.83 -5.73 -0.60
N ALA A 112 -5.82 -6.52 -0.22
CA ALA A 112 -4.75 -6.93 -1.11
C ALA A 112 -5.30 -7.61 -2.38
N GLY A 113 -4.91 -7.08 -3.53
CA GLY A 113 -5.39 -7.52 -4.84
C GLY A 113 -6.86 -7.19 -5.12
N LEU A 114 -7.65 -6.62 -4.19
CA LEU A 114 -9.04 -6.20 -4.45
C LEU A 114 -9.11 -4.70 -4.74
N ALA A 115 -8.40 -3.89 -3.95
CA ALA A 115 -8.45 -2.44 -4.04
C ALA A 115 -7.91 -1.94 -5.40
N GLY A 116 -8.68 -1.06 -6.04
CA GLY A 116 -8.33 -0.48 -7.33
C GLY A 116 -8.79 -1.30 -8.53
N HIS A 117 -9.07 -2.59 -8.37
CA HIS A 117 -9.48 -3.47 -9.46
C HIS A 117 -11.00 -3.47 -9.68
N GLY A 118 -11.41 -3.71 -10.93
CA GLY A 118 -12.83 -3.85 -11.29
C GLY A 118 -13.70 -2.68 -10.83
N ALA A 119 -14.78 -3.01 -10.11
CA ALA A 119 -15.74 -2.04 -9.60
C ALA A 119 -15.30 -1.39 -8.27
N LEU A 120 -14.28 -1.91 -7.60
CA LEU A 120 -13.74 -1.41 -6.32
C LEU A 120 -12.56 -0.44 -6.53
N THR A 121 -12.78 0.59 -7.34
CA THR A 121 -11.77 1.63 -7.59
C THR A 121 -11.38 2.39 -6.31
N THR A 122 -10.16 2.92 -6.24
CA THR A 122 -9.70 3.73 -5.10
C THR A 122 -10.62 4.93 -4.82
N LYS A 123 -11.13 5.59 -5.88
CA LYS A 123 -12.11 6.67 -5.76
C LYS A 123 -13.42 6.24 -5.09
N ARG A 124 -13.89 5.02 -5.37
CA ARG A 124 -15.08 4.46 -4.73
C ARG A 124 -14.82 4.10 -3.27
N LEU A 125 -13.61 3.61 -2.95
CA LEU A 125 -13.19 3.43 -1.56
C LEU A 125 -13.19 4.76 -0.81
N VAL A 126 -12.64 5.84 -1.37
CA VAL A 126 -12.70 7.18 -0.76
C VAL A 126 -14.13 7.55 -0.40
N LYS A 127 -15.06 7.43 -1.36
CA LYS A 127 -16.48 7.73 -1.12
C LYS A 127 -17.10 6.85 -0.04
N LEU A 128 -16.75 5.57 0.05
CA LEU A 128 -17.26 4.69 1.09
C LEU A 128 -16.78 5.10 2.48
N PHE A 129 -15.50 5.44 2.61
CA PHE A 129 -14.91 5.86 3.88
C PHE A 129 -15.45 7.24 4.31
N GLU A 130 -15.63 8.16 3.36
CA GLU A 130 -16.24 9.48 3.60
C GLU A 130 -17.73 9.38 3.91
N ALA A 131 -18.50 8.59 3.16
CA ALA A 131 -19.93 8.41 3.42
C ALA A 131 -20.17 7.82 4.82
N SER A 132 -19.31 6.89 5.23
CA SER A 132 -19.32 6.40 6.59
C SER A 132 -19.08 7.50 7.63
N ALA A 133 -18.28 8.52 7.31
CA ALA A 133 -18.01 9.66 8.19
C ALA A 133 -19.15 10.69 8.20
N THR A 134 -19.83 10.90 7.08
CA THR A 134 -20.93 11.87 6.95
C THR A 134 -22.25 11.34 7.51
N MET A 135 -22.52 10.03 7.50
CA MET A 135 -23.74 9.47 8.13
C MET A 135 -23.87 9.83 9.63
N THR A 136 -22.76 10.18 10.29
CA THR A 136 -22.74 10.69 11.67
C THR A 136 -22.93 12.20 11.81
N SER A 137 -22.72 13.00 10.75
CA SER A 137 -22.94 14.46 10.81
C SER A 137 -24.36 14.87 10.41
N ILE A 138 -25.18 13.91 9.96
CA ILE A 138 -26.62 14.07 9.71
C ILE A 138 -27.39 13.33 10.83
N ALA A 139 -26.89 13.38 12.07
CA ALA A 139 -27.82 13.43 13.19
C ALA A 139 -28.53 14.79 13.06
N PRO A 140 -29.87 14.85 13.09
CA PRO A 140 -30.57 16.07 12.74
C PRO A 140 -30.25 17.13 13.79
N ASP A 141 -29.44 18.10 13.39
CA ASP A 141 -29.54 19.49 13.85
C ASP A 141 -30.86 20.10 13.28
N ALA A 142 -31.93 19.31 13.29
CA ALA A 142 -33.28 19.83 13.24
C ALA A 142 -33.49 20.43 14.62
N VAL A 143 -33.09 21.69 14.72
CA VAL A 143 -33.63 22.64 15.69
C VAL A 143 -35.08 22.25 15.94
N ALA A 144 -35.34 21.81 17.17
CA ALA A 144 -36.66 21.48 17.66
C ALA A 144 -37.58 22.71 17.53
N GLU A 145 -38.25 22.82 16.39
CA GLU A 145 -39.43 23.69 16.22
C GLU A 145 -40.71 22.83 16.18
N SER A 146 -40.81 21.84 17.08
CA SER A 146 -42.06 21.13 17.32
C SER A 146 -42.23 20.90 18.82
N TRP A 147 -42.93 21.83 19.46
CA TRP A 147 -43.23 21.81 20.91
C TRP A 147 -44.34 20.83 21.30
N ASP A 148 -44.71 19.85 20.45
CA ASP A 148 -45.87 18.96 20.69
C ASP A 148 -45.65 17.50 20.24
N ALA A 149 -44.42 17.07 19.98
CA ALA A 149 -44.14 15.65 19.79
C ALA A 149 -43.79 15.01 21.15
N GLU A 150 -44.60 14.08 21.65
CA GLU A 150 -44.22 13.18 22.74
C GLU A 150 -43.00 12.36 22.30
N GLU A 151 -41.81 12.89 22.56
CA GLU A 151 -40.55 12.18 22.40
C GLU A 151 -40.55 10.97 23.33
N THR A 152 -40.60 9.78 22.74
CA THR A 152 -40.55 8.54 23.50
C THR A 152 -39.18 8.47 24.20
N LEU A 153 -39.17 8.32 25.53
CA LEU A 153 -37.98 8.28 26.39
C LEU A 153 -36.85 7.37 25.87
N GLU A 154 -37.18 6.34 25.09
CA GLU A 154 -36.18 5.47 24.45
C GLU A 154 -35.29 6.18 23.42
N SER A 155 -35.82 7.16 22.67
CA SER A 155 -35.05 7.92 21.67
C SER A 155 -34.05 8.90 22.32
N ILE A 156 -34.37 9.42 23.50
CA ILE A 156 -33.50 10.31 24.29
C ILE A 156 -32.40 9.51 25.01
N LEU A 157 -32.72 8.29 25.46
CA LEU A 157 -31.80 7.44 26.22
C LEU A 157 -30.83 6.64 25.34
N THR A 158 -31.04 6.60 24.03
CA THR A 158 -30.12 5.94 23.08
C THR A 158 -29.72 6.88 21.94
N PRO A 159 -28.85 7.89 22.19
CA PRO A 159 -28.11 8.47 21.08
C PRO A 159 -27.27 7.34 20.48
N SER A 160 -27.70 6.79 19.34
CA SER A 160 -26.89 5.87 18.55
C SER A 160 -25.69 6.64 18.01
N LEU A 161 -24.68 6.79 18.87
CA LEU A 161 -23.33 7.25 18.54
C LEU A 161 -22.62 6.12 17.78
N THR A 162 -23.19 5.69 16.66
CA THR A 162 -22.54 4.74 15.76
C THR A 162 -21.43 5.49 15.06
N ALA A 163 -20.23 5.44 15.64
CA ALA A 163 -19.04 6.01 15.03
C ALA A 163 -18.90 5.52 13.57
N PRO A 164 -18.31 6.33 12.67
CA PRO A 164 -18.07 5.92 11.30
C PRO A 164 -17.39 4.55 11.30
N ARG A 165 -17.94 3.60 10.54
CA ARG A 165 -17.48 2.22 10.44
C ARG A 165 -15.95 2.10 10.32
N PHE A 166 -15.34 2.98 9.53
CA PHE A 166 -13.89 2.96 9.25
C PHE A 166 -13.05 3.89 10.12
N ASN A 167 -13.63 4.69 11.03
CA ASN A 167 -12.87 5.63 11.88
C ASN A 167 -12.05 4.94 12.98
N THR A 168 -12.33 3.66 13.27
CA THR A 168 -11.52 2.86 14.21
C THR A 168 -10.44 2.04 13.50
N LEU A 169 -10.30 2.17 12.18
CA LEU A 169 -9.34 1.43 11.39
C LEU A 169 -7.91 1.83 11.75
N THR A 170 -7.09 0.83 12.06
CA THR A 170 -5.68 0.99 12.45
C THR A 170 -4.74 0.28 11.48
N HIS A 171 -5.19 -0.82 10.87
CA HIS A 171 -4.40 -1.62 9.94
C HIS A 171 -5.11 -1.69 8.59
N LEU A 172 -4.46 -1.20 7.53
CA LEU A 172 -5.00 -1.21 6.17
C LEU A 172 -3.97 -1.78 5.19
N SER A 173 -4.38 -2.73 4.37
CA SER A 173 -3.59 -3.24 3.26
C SER A 173 -4.27 -2.92 1.93
N LEU A 174 -3.54 -2.23 1.06
CA LEU A 174 -3.93 -1.90 -0.32
C LEU A 174 -2.94 -2.52 -1.32
N SER A 175 -2.33 -3.66 -0.97
CA SER A 175 -1.29 -4.31 -1.76
C SER A 175 -1.78 -4.76 -3.14
N ASN A 176 -0.85 -4.88 -4.10
CA ASN A 176 -1.12 -5.37 -5.46
C ASN A 176 -2.20 -4.58 -6.21
N PRO A 177 -2.10 -3.24 -6.27
CA PRO A 177 -3.04 -2.44 -7.03
C PRO A 177 -2.86 -2.65 -8.55
N PRO A 178 -3.83 -2.27 -9.39
CA PRO A 178 -3.60 -2.22 -10.83
C PRO A 178 -2.58 -1.13 -11.20
N PRO A 179 -1.91 -1.22 -12.37
CA PRO A 179 -0.99 -0.18 -12.86
C PRO A 179 -1.63 1.22 -12.97
N THR A 180 -2.96 1.27 -13.12
CA THR A 180 -3.74 2.52 -13.23
C THR A 180 -4.12 3.11 -11.87
N ALA A 181 -3.59 2.60 -10.75
CA ALA A 181 -3.94 3.09 -9.43
C ALA A 181 -3.55 4.56 -9.22
N SER A 182 -4.50 5.30 -8.66
CA SER A 182 -4.44 6.76 -8.54
C SER A 182 -3.88 7.18 -7.19
N TRP A 183 -2.69 7.80 -7.20
CA TRP A 183 -2.12 8.42 -6.01
C TRP A 183 -2.95 9.60 -5.49
N ARG A 184 -3.67 10.29 -6.39
CA ARG A 184 -4.61 11.34 -6.01
C ARG A 184 -5.73 10.79 -5.11
N ASP A 185 -6.28 9.63 -5.47
CA ASP A 185 -7.34 8.99 -4.69
C ASP A 185 -6.78 8.37 -3.41
N LEU A 186 -5.56 7.82 -3.42
CA LEU A 186 -4.89 7.37 -2.20
C LEU A 186 -4.69 8.52 -1.19
N LEU A 187 -4.27 9.69 -1.67
CA LEU A 187 -4.12 10.89 -0.85
C LEU A 187 -5.46 11.37 -0.29
N ALA A 188 -6.54 11.32 -1.07
CA ALA A 188 -7.89 11.60 -0.58
C ALA A 188 -8.30 10.58 0.50
N LEU A 189 -8.08 9.29 0.25
CA LEU A 189 -8.39 8.21 1.19
C LEU A 189 -7.66 8.44 2.51
N SER A 190 -6.37 8.79 2.46
CA SER A 190 -5.53 8.98 3.66
C SER A 190 -6.08 10.04 4.62
N LYS A 191 -6.86 11.02 4.14
CA LYS A 191 -7.53 12.00 5.01
C LYS A 191 -8.65 11.39 5.86
N SER A 192 -9.33 10.37 5.33
CA SER A 192 -10.41 9.65 6.02
C SER A 192 -9.91 8.59 7.00
N VAL A 193 -8.63 8.20 6.92
CA VAL A 193 -8.01 7.14 7.74
C VAL A 193 -6.77 7.63 8.48
N SER A 194 -6.88 8.77 9.17
CA SER A 194 -5.74 9.42 9.85
C SER A 194 -5.20 8.66 11.08
N ARG A 195 -5.95 7.68 11.60
CA ARG A 195 -5.59 6.86 12.77
C ARG A 195 -4.79 5.60 12.43
N LEU A 196 -4.46 5.38 11.15
CA LEU A 196 -3.69 4.22 10.74
C LEU A 196 -2.31 4.17 11.41
N THR A 197 -2.00 2.99 11.93
CA THR A 197 -0.69 2.63 12.50
C THR A 197 0.08 1.73 11.52
N HIS A 198 -0.62 0.86 10.79
CA HIS A 198 -0.01 -0.07 9.82
C HIS A 198 -0.65 0.12 8.45
N LEU A 199 0.19 0.42 7.46
CA LEU A 199 -0.23 0.55 6.07
C LEU A 199 0.64 -0.32 5.17
N SER A 200 0.02 -1.14 4.33
CA SER A 200 0.72 -1.82 3.24
C SER A 200 0.36 -1.21 1.89
N LEU A 201 1.39 -0.73 1.18
CA LEU A 201 1.38 -0.26 -0.20
C LEU A 201 2.28 -1.15 -1.07
N ALA A 202 2.37 -2.45 -0.77
CA ALA A 202 3.21 -3.36 -1.55
C ALA A 202 2.77 -3.37 -3.03
N TYR A 203 3.76 -3.32 -3.92
CA TYR A 203 3.63 -3.32 -5.37
C TYR A 203 2.88 -2.11 -5.94
N TRP A 204 2.82 -1.00 -5.20
CA TRP A 204 2.24 0.24 -5.73
C TRP A 204 3.09 0.87 -6.83
N PRO A 205 2.45 1.41 -7.90
CA PRO A 205 3.16 2.11 -8.95
C PRO A 205 3.82 3.38 -8.39
N ARG A 206 4.81 3.90 -9.13
CA ARG A 206 5.49 5.16 -8.80
C ARG A 206 4.49 6.28 -8.46
N PRO A 207 4.70 7.04 -7.36
CA PRO A 207 3.88 8.19 -7.06
C PRO A 207 3.97 9.25 -8.16
N THR A 208 2.84 9.47 -8.84
CA THR A 208 2.64 10.53 -9.84
C THR A 208 1.17 10.92 -9.91
N LEU A 209 0.90 12.20 -10.19
CA LEU A 209 -0.44 12.70 -10.51
C LEU A 209 -0.75 12.60 -12.01
N THR A 210 0.25 12.28 -12.82
CA THR A 210 0.17 12.29 -14.28
C THR A 210 0.55 10.94 -14.92
N PRO A 211 -0.05 9.81 -14.49
CA PRO A 211 0.37 8.47 -14.92
C PRO A 211 0.26 8.24 -16.44
N ASN A 212 -0.63 8.97 -17.13
CA ASN A 212 -0.86 8.83 -18.57
C ASN A 212 -0.03 9.80 -19.44
N LEU A 213 0.79 10.67 -18.84
CA LEU A 213 1.58 11.70 -19.55
C LEU A 213 3.08 11.43 -19.53
N THR A 214 3.50 10.21 -19.19
CA THR A 214 4.90 9.82 -19.02
C THR A 214 5.77 9.98 -20.28
N THR A 215 5.16 10.05 -21.47
CA THR A 215 5.84 10.27 -22.76
C THR A 215 5.42 11.56 -23.46
N ALA A 216 4.53 12.36 -22.85
CA ALA A 216 3.99 13.55 -23.47
C ALA A 216 4.91 14.76 -23.24
N THR A 217 5.19 15.51 -24.31
CA THR A 217 5.94 16.77 -24.28
C THR A 217 5.08 17.90 -24.85
N VAL A 218 5.22 19.08 -24.29
CA VAL A 218 4.61 20.33 -24.76
C VAL A 218 5.72 21.13 -25.44
N SER A 219 5.66 21.21 -26.76
CA SER A 219 6.54 22.04 -27.57
C SER A 219 5.94 23.44 -27.74
N SER A 220 6.72 24.49 -27.50
CA SER A 220 6.34 25.88 -27.81
C SER A 220 7.24 26.42 -28.92
N ARG A 221 6.73 27.32 -29.77
CA ARG A 221 7.53 27.90 -30.87
C ARG A 221 8.74 28.72 -30.38
N HIS A 222 8.77 29.12 -29.12
CA HIS A 222 9.75 30.06 -28.57
C HIS A 222 10.48 29.49 -27.33
N SER A 223 10.28 28.21 -27.01
CA SER A 223 10.89 27.56 -25.83
C SER A 223 11.21 26.11 -26.15
N PRO A 224 12.26 25.52 -25.56
CA PRO A 224 12.50 24.08 -25.64
C PRO A 224 11.28 23.30 -25.15
N ASP A 225 11.14 22.08 -25.68
CA ASP A 225 10.06 21.16 -25.32
C ASP A 225 10.10 20.86 -23.82
N VAL A 226 9.00 21.15 -23.13
CA VAL A 226 8.83 20.88 -21.71
C VAL A 226 7.98 19.64 -21.53
N ARG A 227 8.35 18.74 -20.64
CA ARG A 227 7.56 17.52 -20.36
C ARG A 227 6.19 17.90 -19.81
N ALA A 228 5.14 17.22 -20.29
CA ALA A 228 3.76 17.52 -19.89
C ALA A 228 3.40 16.98 -18.49
N GLY A 229 4.17 16.02 -17.97
CA GLY A 229 4.00 15.40 -16.65
C GLY A 229 5.21 15.64 -15.73
N GLY A 230 4.98 15.52 -14.42
CA GLY A 230 6.02 15.62 -13.39
C GLY A 230 6.91 14.38 -13.27
N SER A 231 6.51 13.27 -13.91
CA SER A 231 7.27 12.02 -14.04
C SER A 231 7.25 11.57 -15.50
N HIS A 232 8.34 10.97 -15.96
CA HIS A 232 8.50 10.46 -17.33
C HIS A 232 9.13 9.06 -17.35
N TYR A 233 9.16 8.41 -18.52
CA TYR A 233 9.61 7.02 -18.67
C TYR A 233 11.00 6.72 -18.10
N TYR A 234 11.92 7.69 -18.14
CA TYR A 234 13.30 7.56 -17.68
C TYR A 234 13.54 8.09 -16.26
N SER A 235 12.50 8.53 -15.52
CA SER A 235 12.71 9.20 -14.23
C SER A 235 13.35 8.31 -13.14
N THR A 236 13.31 6.98 -13.28
CA THR A 236 14.05 6.06 -12.39
C THR A 236 15.53 6.03 -12.73
N LEU A 237 15.87 6.10 -14.02
CA LEU A 237 17.24 6.11 -14.53
C LEU A 237 17.91 7.46 -14.25
N ASP A 238 17.15 8.54 -14.40
CA ASP A 238 17.60 9.91 -14.14
C ASP A 238 17.61 10.26 -12.63
N ASN A 239 17.14 9.35 -11.77
CA ASN A 239 16.97 9.58 -10.33
C ASN A 239 16.11 10.81 -9.98
N ASP A 240 15.16 11.17 -10.86
CA ASP A 240 14.25 12.29 -10.67
C ASP A 240 13.07 11.90 -9.76
N TYR A 241 13.29 11.99 -8.46
CA TYR A 241 12.28 11.63 -7.46
C TYR A 241 11.45 12.82 -6.96
N ALA A 242 11.49 13.99 -7.63
CA ALA A 242 10.90 15.23 -7.11
C ALA A 242 9.37 15.13 -6.90
N GLU A 243 8.63 14.68 -7.92
CA GLU A 243 7.17 14.49 -7.82
C GLU A 243 6.82 13.42 -6.78
N ALA A 244 7.54 12.29 -6.82
CA ALA A 244 7.30 11.18 -5.90
C ALA A 244 7.52 11.60 -4.43
N ALA A 245 8.59 12.35 -4.17
CA ALA A 245 8.89 12.93 -2.88
C ALA A 245 7.76 13.89 -2.45
N ALA A 246 7.31 14.80 -3.32
CA ALA A 246 6.21 15.73 -2.97
C ALA A 246 4.92 15.00 -2.55
N LEU A 247 4.53 13.94 -3.25
CA LEU A 247 3.33 13.15 -2.94
C LEU A 247 3.49 12.36 -1.64
N LEU A 248 4.65 11.76 -1.39
CA LEU A 248 4.95 11.06 -0.14
C LEU A 248 4.95 12.03 1.05
N ARG A 249 5.41 13.27 0.85
CA ARG A 249 5.28 14.34 1.85
C ARG A 249 3.82 14.65 2.13
N GLN A 250 2.98 14.79 1.11
CA GLN A 250 1.55 15.02 1.34
C GLN A 250 0.88 13.85 2.08
N LEU A 251 1.22 12.61 1.71
CA LEU A 251 0.73 11.41 2.40
C LEU A 251 1.14 11.40 3.88
N SER A 252 2.38 11.80 4.17
CA SER A 252 2.90 11.78 5.53
C SER A 252 2.19 12.75 6.47
N HIS A 253 1.68 13.88 5.96
CA HIS A 253 0.91 14.83 6.76
C HIS A 253 -0.46 14.30 7.16
N ASN A 254 -1.04 13.39 6.36
CA ASN A 254 -2.34 12.78 6.67
C ASN A 254 -2.19 11.57 7.61
N LEU A 255 -1.05 10.88 7.56
CA LEU A 255 -0.80 9.62 8.29
C LEU A 255 0.23 9.80 9.42
N LEU A 256 -0.11 10.60 10.44
CA LEU A 256 0.78 10.95 11.55
C LEU A 256 0.99 9.82 12.58
N CYS A 257 0.08 8.84 12.60
CA CYS A 257 0.08 7.74 13.57
C CYS A 257 0.85 6.50 13.08
N ILE A 258 1.38 6.52 11.87
CA ILE A 258 2.00 5.35 11.26
C ILE A 258 3.22 4.89 12.06
N THR A 259 3.26 3.59 12.37
CA THR A 259 4.36 2.89 13.04
C THR A 259 5.01 1.86 12.12
N TRP A 260 4.25 1.35 11.16
CA TRP A 260 4.68 0.27 10.26
C TRP A 260 4.23 0.59 8.82
N LEU A 261 5.16 0.47 7.87
CA LEU A 261 4.90 0.73 6.47
C LEU A 261 5.50 -0.38 5.60
N ASP A 262 4.69 -0.99 4.74
CA ASP A 262 5.16 -2.00 3.78
C ASP A 262 5.14 -1.47 2.36
N LEU A 263 6.34 -1.44 1.78
CA LEU A 263 6.68 -0.97 0.44
C LEU A 263 7.37 -2.08 -0.35
N GLU A 264 7.06 -3.35 -0.07
CA GLU A 264 7.58 -4.45 -0.87
C GLU A 264 7.26 -4.27 -2.35
N GLY A 265 8.22 -4.51 -3.24
CA GLY A 265 8.04 -4.37 -4.69
C GLY A 265 8.02 -2.91 -5.19
N CYS A 266 8.23 -1.92 -4.31
CA CYS A 266 8.22 -0.50 -4.65
C CYS A 266 9.63 0.09 -4.85
N ALA A 267 10.61 -0.76 -5.15
CA ALA A 267 12.02 -0.40 -5.12
C ALA A 267 12.41 0.74 -6.09
N ASP A 268 11.64 0.91 -7.15
CA ASP A 268 11.83 1.96 -8.16
C ASP A 268 11.67 3.38 -7.61
N TRP A 269 10.89 3.56 -6.55
CA TRP A 269 10.58 4.89 -6.01
C TRP A 269 10.86 5.04 -4.52
N VAL A 270 11.11 3.95 -3.79
CA VAL A 270 11.56 4.01 -2.39
C VAL A 270 12.73 4.99 -2.17
N PRO A 271 13.73 5.14 -3.09
CA PRO A 271 14.76 6.15 -2.95
C PRO A 271 14.27 7.59 -2.75
N ALA A 272 13.05 7.92 -3.21
CA ALA A 272 12.38 9.20 -2.96
C ALA A 272 12.23 9.50 -1.46
N LEU A 273 12.09 8.48 -0.61
CA LEU A 273 12.04 8.64 0.84
C LEU A 273 13.34 9.23 1.39
N GLY A 274 14.47 8.95 0.75
CA GLY A 274 15.76 9.52 1.13
C GLY A 274 15.95 10.97 0.66
N THR A 275 15.32 11.36 -0.46
CA THR A 275 15.46 12.69 -1.08
C THR A 275 14.53 13.75 -0.48
N LEU A 276 13.49 13.32 0.23
CA LEU A 276 12.49 14.13 0.94
C LEU A 276 13.03 15.17 1.95
N ASN A 277 14.35 15.21 2.11
CA ASN A 277 15.11 16.01 3.08
C ASN A 277 15.93 17.12 2.43
N ALA A 278 16.06 17.12 1.10
CA ALA A 278 16.42 18.35 0.42
C ALA A 278 15.21 19.28 0.62
N GLY A 279 15.42 20.39 1.32
CA GLY A 279 14.50 21.52 1.23
C GLY A 279 14.23 21.79 -0.25
N ALA A 280 13.10 22.43 -0.55
CA ALA A 280 12.86 22.92 -1.90
C ALA A 280 14.02 23.85 -2.32
N HIS A 281 15.07 23.27 -2.91
CA HIS A 281 15.93 23.94 -3.83
C HIS A 281 15.16 23.89 -5.14
N SER A 282 14.18 24.78 -5.24
CA SER A 282 13.97 25.41 -6.54
C SER A 282 15.34 25.89 -7.00
N ASP A 283 15.75 25.44 -8.18
CA ASP A 283 16.75 26.10 -9.01
C ASP A 283 16.28 27.54 -9.27
N ILE A 284 16.42 28.41 -8.26
CA ILE A 284 16.34 29.86 -8.45
C ILE A 284 17.76 30.23 -8.88
N PRO A 285 17.96 30.74 -10.11
CA PRO A 285 19.23 31.32 -10.49
C PRO A 285 19.59 32.37 -9.44
N HIS A 286 20.78 32.25 -8.88
CA HIS A 286 21.32 33.17 -7.90
C HIS A 286 21.37 34.56 -8.56
N ASP A 287 20.38 35.41 -8.25
CA ASP A 287 20.41 36.84 -8.58
C ASP A 287 20.55 37.60 -7.26
N ASP A 288 21.70 38.26 -7.15
CA ASP A 288 22.27 38.74 -5.91
C ASP A 288 21.65 40.07 -5.52
N ALA A 289 20.51 40.10 -4.82
CA ALA A 289 19.96 41.40 -4.38
C ALA A 289 19.01 41.45 -3.17
N SER A 290 18.75 40.38 -2.42
CA SER A 290 17.92 40.49 -1.20
C SER A 290 18.37 39.56 -0.08
N GLY A 291 18.96 40.14 0.96
CA GLY A 291 19.57 39.49 2.13
C GLY A 291 18.59 38.79 3.09
N TRP A 292 17.68 37.98 2.58
CA TRP A 292 16.88 37.04 3.36
C TRP A 292 17.32 35.62 3.01
N SER A 293 18.38 35.16 3.67
CA SER A 293 18.84 33.77 3.53
C SER A 293 17.72 32.81 3.96
N PRO A 294 17.19 31.92 3.09
CA PRO A 294 16.23 30.88 3.50
C PRO A 294 16.87 29.78 4.37
N ALA A 295 18.17 29.91 4.69
CA ALA A 295 18.97 28.96 5.48
C ALA A 295 18.49 28.73 6.92
N ASN A 296 17.54 29.53 7.43
CA ASN A 296 17.07 29.48 8.81
C ASN A 296 15.67 28.86 9.01
N LEU A 297 14.98 28.40 7.96
CA LEU A 297 13.77 27.59 8.20
C LEU A 297 14.16 26.17 8.62
N PRO A 298 13.63 25.62 9.73
CA PRO A 298 13.90 24.25 10.10
C PRO A 298 13.39 23.35 8.97
N VAL A 299 14.31 22.67 8.28
CA VAL A 299 13.95 21.68 7.26
C VAL A 299 13.12 20.59 7.94
N ILE A 300 11.80 20.64 7.71
CA ILE A 300 10.85 19.65 8.21
C ILE A 300 11.11 18.36 7.44
N THR A 301 11.80 17.42 8.08
CA THR A 301 11.98 16.08 7.53
C THR A 301 10.81 15.19 7.95
N ILE A 302 10.25 14.46 6.99
CA ILE A 302 9.12 13.53 7.22
C ILE A 302 9.45 12.58 8.36
N PHE A 303 10.66 12.03 8.36
CA PHE A 303 11.09 11.00 9.30
C PHE A 303 11.42 11.51 10.71
N ALA A 304 11.51 12.83 10.94
CA ALA A 304 11.66 13.37 12.29
C ALA A 304 10.39 14.08 12.81
N HIS A 305 9.51 14.52 11.91
CA HIS A 305 8.35 15.34 12.25
C HIS A 305 7.03 14.59 12.08
N THR A 306 6.62 14.30 10.84
CA THR A 306 5.30 13.69 10.57
C THR A 306 5.29 12.19 10.90
N TRP A 307 6.32 11.46 10.51
CA TRP A 307 6.49 10.01 10.73
C TRP A 307 7.47 9.73 11.86
N LYS A 308 7.40 10.52 12.94
CA LYS A 308 8.24 10.32 14.13
C LYS A 308 8.01 8.95 14.78
N LYS A 309 6.77 8.46 14.77
CA LYS A 309 6.35 7.18 15.35
C LYS A 309 6.68 5.96 14.50
N LEU A 310 7.10 6.16 13.25
CA LEU A 310 7.49 5.06 12.35
C LEU A 310 8.69 4.32 12.95
N THR A 311 8.55 3.00 13.09
CA THR A 311 9.58 2.11 13.65
C THR A 311 10.02 1.04 12.66
N TYR A 312 9.20 0.70 11.68
CA TYR A 312 9.49 -0.36 10.73
C TYR A 312 9.06 0.00 9.31
N ILE A 313 9.95 -0.24 8.34
CA ILE A 313 9.65 -0.15 6.91
C ILE A 313 10.12 -1.44 6.23
N ARG A 314 9.22 -2.12 5.53
CA ARG A 314 9.57 -3.22 4.62
C ARG A 314 9.80 -2.67 3.22
N CYS A 315 10.97 -2.91 2.67
CA CYS A 315 11.39 -2.48 1.33
C CYS A 315 11.89 -3.64 0.46
N ALA A 316 11.47 -4.88 0.77
CA ALA A 316 11.87 -6.04 -0.02
C ALA A 316 11.55 -5.85 -1.51
N GLN A 317 12.42 -6.32 -2.41
CA GLN A 317 12.18 -6.18 -3.86
C GLN A 317 11.03 -7.06 -4.37
N GLY A 318 10.53 -7.99 -3.54
CA GLY A 318 9.45 -8.91 -3.89
C GLY A 318 9.90 -10.12 -4.71
N TRP A 319 11.18 -10.23 -5.01
CA TRP A 319 11.81 -11.38 -5.64
C TRP A 319 13.28 -11.49 -5.19
N LEU A 320 13.82 -12.69 -5.26
CA LEU A 320 15.22 -12.98 -4.99
C LEU A 320 15.85 -13.60 -6.25
N PRO A 321 17.04 -13.15 -6.67
CA PRO A 321 17.74 -13.75 -7.79
C PRO A 321 18.21 -15.17 -7.45
N SER A 322 18.50 -15.96 -8.49
CA SER A 322 19.06 -17.29 -8.30
C SER A 322 20.41 -17.17 -7.60
N LEU A 323 20.72 -18.14 -6.73
CA LEU A 323 21.98 -18.14 -5.99
C LEU A 323 23.20 -18.19 -6.93
N THR A 324 23.05 -18.81 -8.10
CA THR A 324 24.04 -18.83 -9.18
C THR A 324 24.38 -17.42 -9.68
N GLY A 325 23.37 -16.56 -9.85
CA GLY A 325 23.54 -15.17 -10.27
C GLY A 325 24.16 -14.26 -9.21
N LEU A 326 24.07 -14.63 -7.93
CA LEU A 326 24.64 -13.88 -6.80
C LEU A 326 26.10 -14.25 -6.49
N ARG A 327 26.58 -15.41 -6.96
CA ARG A 327 27.90 -15.95 -6.60
C ARG A 327 29.07 -15.05 -7.01
N GLU A 328 28.97 -14.35 -8.14
CA GLU A 328 30.05 -13.47 -8.63
C GLU A 328 29.93 -12.02 -8.16
N THR A 329 28.76 -11.63 -7.66
CA THR A 329 28.45 -10.29 -7.12
C THR A 329 28.78 -10.17 -5.62
N ASP A 330 29.33 -11.23 -5.02
CA ASP A 330 29.64 -11.39 -3.60
C ASP A 330 30.46 -10.24 -2.99
N ARG A 331 31.26 -9.52 -3.77
CA ARG A 331 32.11 -8.43 -3.25
C ARG A 331 31.31 -7.28 -2.64
N SER A 332 30.12 -6.98 -3.17
CA SER A 332 29.34 -5.78 -2.81
C SER A 332 28.07 -6.07 -1.99
N LEU A 333 27.89 -7.30 -1.51
CA LEU A 333 26.75 -7.68 -0.68
C LEU A 333 26.94 -7.22 0.78
N ALA A 334 25.84 -6.92 1.47
CA ALA A 334 25.85 -6.65 2.90
C ALA A 334 26.35 -7.89 3.67
N PRO A 335 27.11 -7.73 4.78
CA PRO A 335 27.71 -8.85 5.51
C PRO A 335 26.67 -9.89 5.97
N ASP A 336 25.49 -9.45 6.40
CA ASP A 336 24.41 -10.32 6.83
C ASP A 336 23.85 -11.18 5.69
N PHE A 337 23.78 -10.61 4.48
CA PHE A 337 23.36 -11.36 3.29
C PHE A 337 24.43 -12.36 2.84
N LYS A 338 25.72 -11.99 2.95
CA LYS A 338 26.83 -12.92 2.71
C LYS A 338 26.77 -14.11 3.67
N ALA A 339 26.46 -13.87 4.94
CA ALA A 339 26.28 -14.94 5.91
C ALA A 339 25.10 -15.86 5.54
N LEU A 340 23.99 -15.31 5.05
CA LEU A 340 22.85 -16.10 4.55
C LEU A 340 23.23 -16.94 3.33
N LEU A 341 23.93 -16.36 2.35
CA LEU A 341 24.41 -17.07 1.17
C LEU A 341 25.41 -18.17 1.52
N ALA A 342 26.32 -17.91 2.45
CA ALA A 342 27.30 -18.90 2.92
C ALA A 342 26.62 -20.13 3.54
N ARG A 343 25.52 -19.94 4.30
CA ARG A 343 24.74 -21.07 4.86
C ARG A 343 24.03 -21.90 3.80
N GLN A 344 23.65 -21.29 2.68
CA GLN A 344 22.99 -21.97 1.56
C GLN A 344 23.99 -22.56 0.55
N ALA A 345 25.29 -22.34 0.75
CA ALA A 345 26.31 -22.66 -0.24
C ALA A 345 26.51 -24.16 -0.53
N HIS A 346 26.00 -25.03 0.34
CA HIS A 346 26.15 -26.49 0.21
C HIS A 346 25.13 -27.16 -0.72
N HIS A 347 24.15 -26.43 -1.28
CA HIS A 347 23.05 -26.98 -2.09
C HIS A 347 23.11 -26.62 -3.58
N PHE A 348 24.29 -26.29 -4.12
CA PHE A 348 24.38 -25.78 -5.50
C PHE A 348 24.44 -26.88 -6.56
N PRO A 349 23.45 -26.96 -7.48
CA PRO A 349 23.65 -27.68 -8.72
C PRO A 349 24.62 -26.90 -9.65
N PRO A 350 25.43 -27.59 -10.45
CA PRO A 350 26.25 -26.94 -11.48
C PRO A 350 25.37 -26.22 -12.52
N PRO A 351 25.87 -25.15 -13.17
CA PRO A 351 25.08 -24.41 -14.15
C PRO A 351 24.64 -25.31 -15.31
N LEU A 352 23.35 -25.28 -15.63
CA LEU A 352 22.71 -26.12 -16.65
C LEU A 352 23.08 -25.67 -18.09
N SER A 353 23.54 -24.42 -18.31
CA SER A 353 24.13 -23.91 -19.57
C SER A 353 24.80 -22.53 -19.40
N SER A 354 25.67 -22.12 -20.34
CA SER A 354 26.38 -20.81 -20.32
C SER A 354 25.47 -19.60 -20.53
N ASP A 355 24.44 -19.71 -21.37
CA ASP A 355 23.54 -18.60 -21.66
C ASP A 355 22.59 -18.29 -20.49
N LEU A 356 22.11 -19.32 -19.81
CA LEU A 356 21.29 -19.18 -18.59
C LEU A 356 22.10 -18.55 -17.46
N TYR A 357 23.39 -18.89 -17.38
CA TYR A 357 24.31 -18.33 -16.40
C TYR A 357 24.48 -16.82 -16.54
N GLU A 358 24.66 -16.32 -17.77
CA GLU A 358 24.81 -14.87 -18.02
C GLU A 358 23.52 -14.08 -17.75
N VAL A 359 22.35 -14.66 -18.04
CA VAL A 359 21.05 -14.03 -17.69
C VAL A 359 20.88 -13.94 -16.18
N ASP A 360 21.17 -15.02 -15.46
CA ASP A 360 21.09 -15.06 -14.00
C ASP A 360 22.07 -14.09 -13.34
N LYS A 361 23.29 -13.99 -13.88
CA LYS A 361 24.30 -13.02 -13.45
C LYS A 361 23.82 -11.58 -13.62
N ARG A 362 23.30 -11.21 -14.80
CA ARG A 362 22.74 -9.87 -15.05
C ARG A 362 21.58 -9.57 -14.11
N ARG A 363 20.69 -10.54 -13.88
CA ARG A 363 19.59 -10.40 -12.92
C ARG A 363 20.09 -10.20 -11.49
N GLY A 364 21.08 -10.96 -11.05
CA GLY A 364 21.72 -10.79 -9.75
C GLY A 364 22.34 -9.41 -9.58
N GLN A 365 22.99 -8.88 -10.61
CA GLN A 365 23.58 -7.54 -10.58
C GLN A 365 22.52 -6.43 -10.55
N MET A 366 21.48 -6.51 -11.37
CA MET A 366 20.37 -5.54 -11.33
C MET A 366 19.69 -5.53 -9.95
N TRP A 367 19.45 -6.70 -9.37
CA TRP A 367 18.90 -6.83 -8.03
C TRP A 367 19.80 -6.15 -6.99
N LEU A 368 21.11 -6.36 -7.08
CA LEU A 368 22.07 -5.79 -6.16
C LEU A 368 22.15 -4.26 -6.26
N ASP A 369 22.13 -3.71 -7.47
CA ASP A 369 22.15 -2.25 -7.68
C ASP A 369 20.90 -1.59 -7.08
N VAL A 370 19.75 -2.25 -7.18
CA VAL A 370 18.52 -1.84 -6.51
C VAL A 370 18.69 -1.94 -4.99
N GLU A 371 19.19 -3.06 -4.49
CA GLU A 371 19.37 -3.34 -3.07
C GLU A 371 20.25 -2.29 -2.39
N GLN A 372 21.37 -1.93 -3.02
CA GLN A 372 22.28 -0.90 -2.53
C GLN A 372 21.59 0.47 -2.41
N ARG A 373 20.73 0.82 -3.36
CA ARG A 373 19.95 2.08 -3.30
C ARG A 373 18.95 2.05 -2.14
N LEU A 374 18.32 0.92 -1.87
CA LEU A 374 17.40 0.76 -0.73
C LEU A 374 18.14 0.86 0.60
N ILE A 375 19.30 0.19 0.73
CA ILE A 375 20.18 0.27 1.90
C ILE A 375 20.66 1.71 2.14
N ALA A 376 21.15 2.38 1.09
CA ALA A 376 21.58 3.77 1.16
C ALA A 376 20.43 4.70 1.60
N THR A 377 19.22 4.45 1.12
CA THR A 377 18.00 5.18 1.53
C THR A 377 17.71 4.98 3.01
N GLY A 378 17.77 3.73 3.49
CA GLY A 378 17.63 3.39 4.91
C GLY A 378 18.67 4.11 5.79
N HIS A 379 19.94 4.12 5.36
CA HIS A 379 20.99 4.86 6.06
C HIS A 379 20.70 6.37 6.09
N ARG A 380 20.27 6.98 4.99
CA ARG A 380 19.89 8.40 4.95
C ARG A 380 18.77 8.72 5.95
N ILE A 381 17.70 7.93 5.94
CA ILE A 381 16.57 8.07 6.88
C ILE A 381 17.08 8.01 8.33
N ASN A 382 17.88 7.00 8.67
CA ASN A 382 18.38 6.81 10.03
C ASN A 382 19.43 7.85 10.44
N ASN A 383 20.20 8.42 9.51
CA ASN A 383 21.09 9.54 9.79
C ASN A 383 20.31 10.78 10.23
N ILE A 384 19.20 11.08 9.55
CA ILE A 384 18.32 12.21 9.88
C ILE A 384 17.66 12.01 11.23
N ARG A 385 17.15 10.80 11.48
CA ARG A 385 16.52 10.46 12.75
C ARG A 385 17.52 10.59 13.91
N ARG A 386 18.75 10.10 13.73
CA ARG A 386 19.84 10.29 14.70
C ARG A 386 20.17 11.76 14.93
N ALA A 387 20.29 12.56 13.87
CA ALA A 387 20.54 14.00 13.98
C ALA A 387 19.44 14.79 14.71
N ARG A 388 18.22 14.22 14.79
CA ARG A 388 17.06 14.79 15.48
C ARG A 388 16.65 14.00 16.73
N SER A 389 17.54 13.17 17.29
CA SER A 389 17.31 12.37 18.50
C SER A 389 16.06 11.47 18.44
N CYS A 390 15.69 11.02 17.24
CA CYS A 390 14.62 10.05 17.02
C CYS A 390 15.18 8.62 16.98
N ARG A 391 14.40 7.65 17.48
CA ARG A 391 14.77 6.22 17.42
C ARG A 391 14.97 5.78 15.96
N PRO A 392 15.95 4.94 15.63
CA PRO A 392 16.13 4.44 14.27
C PRO A 392 14.90 3.64 13.81
N VAL A 393 14.67 3.64 12.50
CA VAL A 393 13.69 2.79 11.82
C VAL A 393 14.40 1.50 11.41
N THR A 394 13.76 0.37 11.68
CA THR A 394 14.16 -0.94 11.17
C THR A 394 13.78 -1.01 9.69
N MET A 395 14.80 -1.16 8.83
CA MET A 395 14.62 -1.40 7.41
C MET A 395 14.68 -2.91 7.17
N ASP A 396 13.58 -3.48 6.72
CA ASP A 396 13.49 -4.90 6.36
C ASP A 396 13.53 -5.07 4.84
N PHE A 397 14.58 -5.73 4.36
CA PHE A 397 14.78 -6.01 2.93
C PHE A 397 14.23 -7.38 2.50
N GLY A 398 13.56 -8.11 3.40
CA GLY A 398 12.86 -9.37 3.12
C GLY A 398 13.75 -10.61 3.07
N TRP A 399 15.07 -10.46 3.22
CA TRP A 399 16.01 -11.57 3.37
C TRP A 399 16.69 -11.59 4.74
N CYS A 400 16.61 -10.51 5.52
CA CYS A 400 17.21 -10.41 6.86
C CYS A 400 16.48 -11.26 7.92
N GLN A 401 15.19 -11.59 7.72
CA GLN A 401 14.36 -12.30 8.72
C GLN A 401 14.32 -13.84 8.57
N ARG A 402 15.35 -14.44 7.96
CA ARG A 402 15.70 -15.85 8.21
C ARG A 402 16.81 -15.97 9.23
N ALA A 403 16.49 -15.69 10.49
CA ALA A 403 17.17 -16.21 11.68
C ALA A 403 16.50 -15.67 12.95
N VAL A 404 15.56 -16.43 13.51
CA VAL A 404 15.50 -16.62 14.97
C VAL A 404 15.81 -18.08 15.22
#